data_AF-A0AA38ZEX9-F1
#
_entry.id   AF-A0AA38ZEX9-F1
#
_cell.length_a   1.000
_cell.length_b   1.000
_cell.length_c   1.000
_cell.angle_alpha   90.00
_cell.angle_beta   90.00
_cell.angle_gamma   90.00
#
_symmetry.space_group_name_H-M   'P 1'
#
loop_
_entity.id
_entity.type
_entity.pdbx_description
1 polymer ?
#
loop_
_entity_poly.entity_id
_entity_poly.type
_entity_poly.pdbx_seq_one_letter_code
_entity_poly.pdbx_strand_id
1 'polypeptide(L)'
;MPFKFENTWLKEEGFKEVLRQWWEGIQVSGSASFILTEKLKALKPILRSWNKEVFGQIDSNKQNAWNLIDNWDKEERVRSLSLEEEEARKEARESYKKWAFLEEVSWR
;
A
#
# COMPACT_ATOMS: atom_id res chain seq x y z
N MET A 1 -7.06 2.56 -16.05
CA MET A 1 -7.34 3.52 -14.95
C MET A 1 -6.59 4.83 -15.17
N PRO A 2 -7.26 5.98 -15.05
CA PRO A 2 -6.60 7.29 -14.95
C PRO A 2 -5.63 7.31 -13.76
N PHE A 3 -4.62 8.19 -13.80
CA PHE A 3 -3.76 8.39 -12.63
C PHE A 3 -4.58 9.11 -11.56
N LYS A 4 -4.70 8.52 -10.38
CA LYS A 4 -5.36 9.11 -9.21
C LYS A 4 -4.28 9.33 -8.15
N PHE A 5 -4.24 10.53 -7.60
CA PHE A 5 -3.42 10.81 -6.43
C PHE A 5 -4.16 10.26 -5.21
N GLU A 6 -3.48 9.49 -4.37
CA GLU A 6 -4.08 8.94 -3.15
C GLU A 6 -3.65 9.76 -1.94
N ASN A 7 -4.61 10.16 -1.11
CA ASN A 7 -4.35 10.96 0.09
C ASN A 7 -3.50 10.22 1.13
N THR A 8 -3.50 8.89 1.09
CA THR A 8 -2.65 8.04 1.92
C THR A 8 -1.17 8.22 1.64
N TRP A 9 -0.77 8.62 0.43
CA TRP A 9 0.64 8.87 0.11
C TRP A 9 1.22 9.97 1.01
N LEU A 10 0.41 10.99 1.34
CA LEU A 10 0.84 12.08 2.22
C LEU A 10 1.01 11.67 3.69
N LYS A 11 0.47 10.52 4.08
CA LYS A 11 0.60 9.97 5.44
C LYS A 11 1.84 9.08 5.59
N GLU A 12 2.41 8.62 4.48
CA GLU A 12 3.62 7.82 4.49
C GLU A 12 4.82 8.70 4.85
N GLU A 13 5.56 8.30 5.88
CA GLU A 13 6.74 9.04 6.31
C GLU A 13 7.77 9.10 5.18
N GLY A 14 8.31 10.29 4.92
CA GLY A 14 9.30 10.50 3.86
C GLY A 14 8.74 10.58 2.44
N PHE A 15 7.44 10.41 2.19
CA PHE A 15 6.88 10.49 0.82
C PHE A 15 7.23 11.80 0.11
N LYS A 16 7.10 12.95 0.80
CA LYS A 16 7.44 14.27 0.23
C LYS A 16 8.91 14.41 -0.13
N GLU A 17 9.79 13.81 0.66
CA GLU A 17 11.24 13.84 0.45
C GLU A 17 11.61 13.04 -0.80
N VAL A 18 11.09 11.82 -0.90
CA VAL A 18 11.30 10.93 -2.04
C VAL A 18 10.69 11.51 -3.32
N LEU A 19 9.49 12.10 -3.24
CA LEU A 19 8.85 12.79 -4.35
C LEU A 19 9.71 13.95 -4.87
N ARG A 20 10.30 14.75 -3.97
CA ARG A 20 11.22 15.83 -4.33
C ARG A 20 12.46 15.28 -5.03
N GLN A 21 13.07 14.22 -4.50
CA GLN A 21 14.23 13.58 -5.11
C GLN A 21 13.94 13.10 -6.54
N TRP A 22 12.80 12.45 -6.78
CA TRP A 22 12.42 12.06 -8.15
C TRP A 22 12.17 13.26 -9.05
N TRP A 23 11.49 14.28 -8.53
CA TRP A 23 11.20 15.50 -9.29
C TRP A 23 12.48 16.23 -9.74
N GLU A 24 13.45 16.34 -8.84
CA GLU A 24 14.76 16.94 -9.10
C GLU A 24 15.64 16.05 -9.95
N GLY A 25 15.55 14.73 -9.83
CA GLY A 25 16.29 13.78 -10.66
C GLY A 25 15.86 13.77 -12.13
N ILE A 26 14.61 14.13 -12.42
CA ILE A 26 14.12 14.25 -13.81
C ILE A 26 14.61 15.57 -14.41
N GLN A 27 15.57 15.48 -15.33
CA GLN A 27 16.12 16.63 -16.05
C GLN A 27 15.49 16.74 -17.44
N VAL A 28 14.76 17.83 -17.69
CA VAL A 28 14.12 18.13 -18.99
C VAL A 28 14.35 19.59 -19.33
N SER A 29 14.68 19.88 -20.59
CA SER A 29 14.83 21.23 -21.13
C SER A 29 13.72 21.58 -22.11
N GLY A 30 13.31 22.84 -22.17
CA GLY A 30 12.31 23.34 -23.11
C GLY A 30 11.52 24.52 -22.55
N SER A 31 10.36 24.80 -23.12
CA SER A 31 9.43 25.75 -22.52
C SER A 31 8.92 25.25 -21.15
N ALA A 32 8.52 26.15 -20.26
CA ALA A 32 8.01 25.77 -18.93
C ALA A 32 6.87 24.73 -19.01
N SER A 33 5.94 24.92 -19.96
CA SER A 33 4.82 23.99 -20.19
C SER A 33 5.30 22.61 -20.67
N PHE A 34 6.33 22.56 -21.51
CA PHE A 34 6.93 21.33 -21.99
C PHE A 34 7.65 20.58 -20.85
N ILE A 35 8.48 21.30 -20.09
CA ILE A 35 9.20 20.75 -18.93
C ILE A 35 8.20 20.13 -17.94
N LEU A 36 7.15 20.87 -17.58
CA LEU A 36 6.11 20.38 -16.67
C LEU A 36 5.45 19.10 -17.19
N THR A 37 5.06 19.08 -18.46
CA THR A 37 4.38 17.94 -19.08
C THR A 37 5.26 16.69 -19.08
N GLU A 38 6.52 16.82 -19.50
CA GLU A 38 7.45 15.70 -19.57
C GLU A 38 7.85 15.19 -18.19
N LYS A 39 8.06 16.09 -17.22
CA LYS A 39 8.29 15.70 -15.81
C LYS A 39 7.14 14.89 -15.25
N LEU A 40 5.89 15.32 -15.46
CA LEU A 40 4.71 14.58 -15.01
C LEU A 40 4.58 13.21 -15.69
N LYS A 41 4.89 13.12 -17.00
CA LYS A 41 4.92 11.84 -17.73
C LYS A 41 5.96 10.88 -17.17
N ALA A 42 7.17 11.36 -16.88
CA ALA A 42 8.26 10.58 -16.33
C ALA A 42 8.01 10.16 -14.86
N LEU A 43 7.37 11.02 -14.07
CA LEU A 43 7.06 10.75 -12.67
C LEU A 43 5.95 9.70 -12.50
N LYS A 44 5.00 9.65 -13.42
CA LYS A 44 3.85 8.73 -13.37
C LYS A 44 4.21 7.24 -13.21
N PRO A 45 5.13 6.63 -13.99
CA PRO A 45 5.54 5.25 -13.77
C PRO A 45 6.30 5.03 -12.45
N ILE A 46 7.10 6.00 -12.00
CA ILE A 46 7.82 5.93 -10.72
C ILE A 46 6.82 5.85 -9.57
N LEU A 47 5.83 6.74 -9.55
CA LEU A 47 4.75 6.74 -8.56
C LEU A 47 3.93 5.46 -8.60
N ARG A 48 3.70 4.86 -9.77
CA ARG A 48 3.00 3.57 -9.88
C ARG A 48 3.80 2.42 -9.27
N SER A 49 5.11 2.38 -9.51
CA SER A 49 5.98 1.34 -8.93
C SER A 49 6.01 1.47 -7.41
N TRP A 50 6.26 2.68 -6.91
CA TRP A 50 6.26 2.95 -5.48
C TRP A 50 4.91 2.67 -4.83
N ASN A 51 3.79 3.06 -5.47
CA ASN A 51 2.46 2.74 -4.96
C ASN A 51 2.25 1.23 -4.85
N LYS A 52 2.77 0.44 -5.80
CA LYS A 52 2.67 -1.03 -5.73
C LYS A 52 3.56 -1.61 -4.63
N GLU A 53 4.76 -1.08 -4.44
CA GLU A 53 5.69 -1.54 -3.41
C GLU A 53 5.18 -1.23 -1.99
N VAL A 54 4.62 -0.03 -1.79
CA VAL A 54 4.15 0.43 -0.47
C VAL A 54 2.69 0.04 -0.22
N PHE A 55 1.79 0.28 -1.18
CA PHE A 55 0.34 0.07 -1.02
C PHE A 55 -0.17 -1.21 -1.70
N GLY A 56 0.51 -1.74 -2.72
CA GLY A 56 0.19 -3.07 -3.27
C GLY A 56 0.47 -4.22 -2.28
N GLN A 57 1.25 -3.94 -1.23
CA GLN A 57 1.31 -4.76 -0.03
C GLN A 57 0.00 -4.72 0.78
N ILE A 58 -0.78 -3.63 0.79
CA ILE A 58 -1.99 -3.54 1.63
C ILE A 58 -3.03 -4.57 1.21
N ASP A 59 -3.41 -4.60 -0.07
CA ASP A 59 -4.40 -5.58 -0.57
C ASP A 59 -3.91 -7.02 -0.38
N SER A 60 -2.64 -7.28 -0.72
CA SER A 60 -2.01 -8.59 -0.59
C SER A 60 -1.90 -9.03 0.87
N ASN A 61 -1.49 -8.14 1.77
CA ASN A 61 -1.34 -8.41 3.20
C ASN A 61 -2.70 -8.55 3.89
N LYS A 62 -3.70 -7.77 3.46
CA LYS A 62 -5.10 -7.93 3.90
C LYS A 62 -5.62 -9.30 3.50
N GLN A 63 -5.41 -9.72 2.25
CA GLN A 63 -5.81 -11.05 1.77
C GLN A 63 -5.05 -12.17 2.49
N ASN A 64 -3.75 -12.02 2.72
CA ASN A 64 -2.95 -13.00 3.46
C ASN A 64 -3.42 -13.12 4.91
N ALA A 65 -3.66 -11.99 5.59
CA ALA A 65 -4.21 -11.97 6.95
C ALA A 65 -5.59 -12.62 6.99
N TRP A 66 -6.43 -12.39 5.98
CA TRP A 66 -7.73 -13.03 5.86
C TRP A 66 -7.62 -14.54 5.65
N ASN A 67 -6.73 -15.00 4.77
CA ASN A 67 -6.49 -16.42 4.53
C ASN A 67 -6.00 -17.14 5.81
N LEU A 68 -5.15 -16.48 6.62
CA LEU A 68 -4.71 -17.02 7.90
C LEU A 68 -5.89 -17.15 8.88
N ILE A 69 -6.76 -16.15 8.97
CA ILE A 69 -7.96 -16.21 9.81
C ILE A 69 -8.88 -17.35 9.36
N ASP A 70 -9.14 -17.46 8.06
CA ASP A 70 -10.00 -18.51 7.48
C ASP A 70 -9.44 -19.92 7.71
N ASN A 71 -8.11 -20.09 7.65
CA ASN A 71 -7.46 -21.35 7.98
C ASN A 71 -7.68 -21.73 9.46
N TRP A 72 -7.45 -20.80 10.39
CA TRP A 72 -7.68 -21.07 11.81
C TRP A 72 -9.16 -21.32 12.13
N ASP A 73 -10.08 -20.59 11.49
CA ASP A 73 -11.52 -20.81 11.62
C ASP A 73 -11.95 -22.21 11.11
N LYS A 74 -11.24 -22.76 10.12
CA LYS A 74 -11.45 -24.14 9.64
C LYS A 74 -10.88 -25.18 10.59
N GLU A 75 -9.67 -24.96 11.12
CA GLU A 75 -9.03 -25.90 12.04
C GLU A 75 -9.77 -26.01 13.37
N GLU A 76 -10.30 -24.90 13.91
CA GLU A 76 -11.11 -24.86 15.14
C GLU A 76 -12.38 -25.73 15.05
N ARG A 77 -12.92 -25.92 13.84
CA ARG A 77 -14.09 -26.80 13.60
C ARG A 77 -13.73 -28.28 13.65
N VAL A 78 -12.46 -28.62 13.44
CA VAL A 78 -11.97 -30.00 13.38
C VAL A 78 -11.33 -30.40 14.71
N ARG A 79 -10.65 -29.47 15.38
CA ARG A 79 -10.00 -29.67 16.68
C ARG A 79 -9.93 -28.36 17.47
N SER A 80 -9.76 -28.45 18.77
CA SER A 80 -9.39 -27.29 19.57
C SER A 80 -8.01 -26.76 19.14
N LEU A 81 -7.88 -25.43 19.08
CA LEU A 81 -6.62 -24.73 18.82
C LEU A 81 -5.74 -24.77 20.08
N SER A 82 -4.43 -24.75 19.89
CA SER A 82 -3.49 -24.51 21.00
C SER A 82 -3.45 -23.01 21.36
N LEU A 83 -2.88 -22.69 22.52
CA LEU A 83 -2.69 -21.30 22.95
C LEU A 83 -1.88 -20.48 21.92
N GLU A 84 -0.84 -21.08 21.33
CA GLU A 84 0.02 -20.44 20.32
C GLU A 84 -0.74 -20.17 19.02
N GLU A 85 -1.65 -21.06 18.64
CA GLU A 85 -2.49 -20.92 17.45
C GLU A 85 -3.59 -19.86 17.65
N GLU A 86 -4.15 -19.77 18.86
CA GLU A 86 -5.07 -18.69 19.24
C GLU A 86 -4.38 -17.31 19.20
N GLU A 87 -3.13 -17.22 19.68
CA GLU A 87 -2.33 -16.00 19.59
C GLU A 87 -2.03 -15.62 18.13
N ALA A 88 -1.63 -16.58 17.30
CA ALA A 88 -1.38 -16.34 15.87
C ALA A 88 -2.65 -15.88 15.12
N ARG A 89 -3.83 -16.45 15.44
CA ARG A 89 -5.12 -16.00 14.89
C ARG A 89 -5.46 -14.58 15.34
N LYS A 90 -5.17 -14.23 16.59
CA LYS A 90 -5.38 -12.87 17.11
C LYS A 90 -4.48 -11.85 16.40
N GLU A 91 -3.20 -12.17 16.19
CA GLU A 91 -2.29 -11.32 15.40
C GLU A 91 -2.74 -11.15 13.95
N ALA A 92 -3.24 -12.23 13.32
CA ALA A 92 -3.79 -12.16 11.97
C ALA A 92 -5.02 -11.23 11.91
N ARG A 93 -5.89 -11.25 12.93
CA ARG A 93 -7.04 -10.34 13.04
C ARG A 93 -6.64 -8.88 13.22
N GLU A 94 -5.65 -8.59 14.06
CA GLU A 94 -5.13 -7.23 14.24
C GLU A 94 -4.43 -6.72 12.97
N SER A 95 -3.67 -7.59 12.29
CA SER A 95 -3.07 -7.30 10.99
C SER A 95 -4.14 -6.99 9.94
N TYR A 96 -5.20 -7.81 9.84
CA TYR A 96 -6.31 -7.57 8.94
C TYR A 96 -6.99 -6.21 9.19
N LYS A 97 -7.28 -5.87 10.46
CA LYS A 97 -7.86 -4.58 10.83
C LYS A 97 -6.97 -3.41 10.41
N LYS A 98 -5.67 -3.51 10.64
CA LYS A 98 -4.69 -2.49 10.21
C LYS A 98 -4.74 -2.26 8.70
N TRP A 99 -4.72 -3.33 7.91
CA TRP A 99 -4.73 -3.21 6.45
C TRP A 99 -6.08 -2.72 5.90
N ALA A 100 -7.20 -3.17 6.47
CA ALA A 100 -8.54 -2.68 6.11
C ALA A 100 -8.71 -1.17 6.41
N PHE A 101 -8.18 -0.69 7.55
CA PHE A 101 -8.21 0.73 7.88
C PHE A 101 -7.38 1.58 6.89
N LEU A 102 -6.19 1.11 6.50
CA LEU A 102 -5.35 1.80 5.52
C LEU A 102 -6.02 1.87 4.14
N GLU A 103 -6.75 0.83 3.74
CA GLU A 103 -7.56 0.82 2.53
C GLU A 103 -8.70 1.84 2.62
N GLU A 104 -9.52 1.83 3.68
CA GLU A 104 -10.64 2.78 3.84
C GLU A 104 -10.19 4.25 3.79
N VAL A 105 -8.99 4.53 4.27
CA VAL A 105 -8.38 5.87 4.28
C VAL A 105 -7.76 6.24 2.92
N SER A 106 -7.40 5.29 2.07
CA SER A 106 -6.87 5.52 0.70
C SER A 106 -7.95 6.02 -0.26
N TRP A 107 -9.19 5.54 -0.12
CA TRP A 107 -10.26 5.83 -1.07
C TRP A 107 -11.00 7.16 -0.84
N ARG A 108 -10.72 7.88 0.26
CA ARG A 108 -11.36 9.16 0.65
C ARG A 108 -10.62 10.41 0.17
#